data_AF-D5V3P0-F1
#
_entry.id   AF-D5V3P0-F1
#
_cell.length_a   1.000
_cell.length_b   1.000
_cell.length_c   1.000
_cell.angle_alpha   90.00
_cell.angle_beta   90.00
_cell.angle_gamma   90.00
#
_symmetry.space_group_name_H-M   'P 1'
#
loop_
_entity.id
_entity.type
_entity.pdbx_description
1 polymer ?
#
loop_
_entity_poly.entity_id
_entity_poly.type
_entity_poly.pdbx_seq_one_letter_code
_entity_poly.pdbx_strand_id
1 'polypeptide(L)'
;MKNNPKIILLKGNGPISINNELLELYPVTTCHGAIGFPLKSLRADNVYIVNSLDEFWQIEKTIKEKPCCFVYAYENLEKEDLSKIHALDMISV
;
A
#
# COMPACT_ATOMS: atom_id res chain seq x y z
N MET A 1 -11.64 8.18 -21.83
CA MET A 1 -11.56 6.74 -21.50
C MET A 1 -11.77 6.60 -19.99
N LYS A 2 -12.57 5.65 -19.50
CA LYS A 2 -12.62 5.37 -18.06
C LYS A 2 -11.28 4.72 -17.69
N ASN A 3 -10.38 5.45 -17.03
CA ASN A 3 -9.23 4.83 -16.39
C ASN A 3 -9.77 3.92 -15.28
N ASN A 4 -9.68 2.61 -15.49
CA ASN A 4 -9.99 1.66 -14.43
C ASN A 4 -8.96 1.86 -13.31
N PRO A 5 -9.37 1.84 -12.03
CA PRO A 5 -8.44 1.98 -10.93
C PRO A 5 -7.42 0.84 -10.96
N LYS A 6 -6.12 1.17 -10.90
CA LYS A 6 -5.06 0.17 -10.82
C LYS A 6 -5.22 -0.69 -9.57
N ILE A 7 -4.95 -1.98 -9.71
CA ILE A 7 -4.96 -2.90 -8.58
C ILE A 7 -3.62 -2.79 -7.85
N ILE A 8 -3.67 -2.52 -6.55
CA ILE A 8 -2.49 -2.50 -5.68
C ILE A 8 -2.56 -3.63 -4.67
N LEU A 9 -1.38 -4.12 -4.28
CA LEU A 9 -1.17 -5.00 -3.16
C LEU A 9 -0.70 -4.19 -1.96
N LEU A 10 -1.32 -4.42 -0.82
CA LEU A 10 -0.93 -3.85 0.44
C LEU A 10 -0.48 -4.89 1.44
N LYS A 11 0.52 -4.50 2.22
CA LYS A 11 0.79 -5.11 3.51
C LYS A 11 1.28 -4.07 4.51
N GLY A 12 1.28 -4.38 5.79
CA GLY A 12 1.71 -3.41 6.79
C GLY A 12 1.30 -3.78 8.19
N ASN A 13 1.49 -2.85 9.11
CA ASN A 13 1.29 -3.11 10.54
C ASN A 13 0.52 -2.00 11.26
N GLY A 14 -0.07 -1.07 10.52
CA GLY A 14 -0.82 0.06 11.05
C GLY A 14 -2.22 0.20 10.46
N PRO A 15 -3.00 1.14 11.01
CA PRO A 15 -4.31 1.50 10.48
C PRO A 15 -4.14 2.18 9.12
N ILE A 16 -5.05 1.85 8.20
CA ILE A 16 -5.20 2.55 6.93
C ILE A 16 -6.67 2.90 6.71
N SER A 17 -6.91 3.86 5.83
CA SER A 17 -8.22 4.08 5.23
C SER A 17 -8.13 3.83 3.74
N ILE A 18 -8.80 2.80 3.26
CA ILE A 18 -8.87 2.43 1.85
C ILE A 18 -10.30 2.65 1.33
N ASN A 19 -10.46 3.42 0.25
CA ASN A 19 -11.76 3.66 -0.37
C ASN A 19 -12.84 4.15 0.64
N ASN A 20 -12.41 4.94 1.63
CA ASN A 20 -13.20 5.45 2.78
C ASN A 20 -13.59 4.42 3.86
N GLU A 21 -12.98 3.23 3.85
CA GLU A 21 -13.15 2.21 4.90
C GLU A 21 -11.87 2.09 5.73
N LEU A 22 -12.03 2.08 7.06
CA LEU A 22 -10.92 1.88 7.99
C LEU A 22 -10.57 0.38 8.05
N LEU A 23 -9.28 0.07 7.94
CA LEU A 23 -8.77 -1.28 8.01
C LEU A 23 -7.47 -1.33 8.82
N GLU A 24 -7.36 -2.32 9.72
CA GLU A 24 -6.10 -2.64 10.38
C GLU A 24 -5.30 -3.62 9.53
N LEU A 25 -4.17 -3.19 8.97
CA LEU A 25 -3.39 -4.06 8.07
C LEU A 25 -2.78 -5.26 8.80
N TYR A 26 -2.29 -5.07 10.03
CA TYR A 26 -1.54 -6.10 10.76
C TYR A 26 -2.25 -7.47 10.86
N PRO A 27 -3.50 -7.58 11.36
CA PRO A 27 -4.17 -8.87 11.46
C PRO A 27 -4.41 -9.48 10.07
N VAL A 28 -4.78 -8.69 9.08
CA VAL A 28 -5.12 -9.20 7.75
C VAL A 28 -3.88 -9.71 7.03
N THR A 29 -2.78 -8.98 7.09
CA THR A 29 -1.56 -9.33 6.35
C THR A 29 -0.75 -10.41 7.05
N THR A 30 -0.88 -10.56 8.37
CA THR A 30 -0.28 -11.69 9.10
C THR A 30 -1.00 -13.01 8.79
N CYS A 31 -2.33 -12.98 8.62
CA CYS A 31 -3.11 -14.19 8.31
C CYS A 31 -3.11 -14.56 6.83
N HIS A 32 -3.08 -13.56 5.93
CA HIS A 32 -3.29 -13.76 4.50
C HIS A 32 -2.13 -13.28 3.60
N GLY A 33 -1.04 -12.77 4.19
CA GLY A 33 0.14 -12.27 3.49
C GLY A 33 -0.02 -10.82 3.00
N ALA A 34 -1.01 -10.57 2.14
CA ALA A 34 -1.27 -9.24 1.58
C ALA A 34 -2.77 -9.08 1.22
N ILE A 35 -3.18 -7.85 0.94
CA ILE A 35 -4.53 -7.52 0.48
C ILE A 35 -4.44 -6.84 -0.88
N GLY A 36 -5.23 -7.28 -1.85
CA GLY A 36 -5.34 -6.66 -3.17
C GLY A 36 -6.62 -5.87 -3.33
N PHE A 37 -6.55 -4.66 -3.91
CA PHE A 37 -7.74 -3.86 -4.19
C PHE A 37 -7.54 -2.80 -5.28
N PRO A 38 -8.64 -2.32 -5.90
CA PRO A 38 -8.59 -1.16 -6.79
C PRO A 38 -8.30 0.14 -6.02
N LEU A 39 -7.24 0.84 -6.42
CA LEU A 39 -6.83 2.13 -5.85
C LEU A 39 -7.78 3.24 -6.30
N LYS A 40 -8.78 3.56 -5.45
CA LYS A 40 -9.59 4.79 -5.58
C LYS A 40 -9.12 5.85 -4.59
N SER A 41 -8.85 5.44 -3.35
CA SER A 41 -8.18 6.28 -2.34
C SER A 41 -7.45 5.41 -1.32
N LEU A 42 -6.26 5.83 -0.91
CA LEU A 42 -5.49 5.23 0.18
C LEU A 42 -5.03 6.34 1.13
N ARG A 43 -5.22 6.16 2.42
CA ARG A 43 -4.66 7.00 3.46
C ARG A 43 -3.96 6.17 4.52
N ALA A 44 -2.73 6.54 4.83
CA ALA A 44 -1.91 5.90 5.87
C ALA A 44 -0.91 6.94 6.41
N ASP A 45 -0.19 6.64 7.49
CA ASP A 45 0.83 7.55 8.00
C ASP A 45 2.11 7.44 7.15
N ASN A 46 2.77 6.27 7.18
CA ASN A 46 3.98 6.00 6.40
C ASN A 46 3.67 5.04 5.24
N VAL A 47 3.85 5.51 4.00
CA VAL A 47 3.66 4.71 2.78
C VAL A 47 5.00 4.43 2.11
N TYR A 48 5.25 3.15 1.85
CA TYR A 48 6.40 2.65 1.12
C TYR A 48 5.95 2.10 -0.23
N ILE A 49 6.28 2.80 -1.31
CA ILE A 49 6.05 2.30 -2.67
C ILE A 49 7.20 1.36 -3.02
N VAL A 50 6.91 0.06 -3.04
CA VAL A 50 7.89 -0.99 -3.33
C VAL A 50 7.88 -1.29 -4.82
N ASN A 51 9.04 -1.22 -5.46
CA ASN A 51 9.14 -1.30 -6.93
C ASN A 51 9.20 -2.73 -7.49
N SER A 52 9.44 -3.75 -6.65
CA SER A 52 9.51 -5.15 -7.08
C SER A 52 8.65 -6.06 -6.22
N LEU A 53 8.06 -7.09 -6.85
CA LEU A 53 7.22 -8.05 -6.14
C LEU A 53 8.03 -8.87 -5.12
N ASP A 54 9.26 -9.26 -5.47
CA ASP A 54 10.12 -10.05 -4.59
C ASP A 54 10.48 -9.27 -3.33
N GLU A 55 10.81 -7.98 -3.47
CA GLU A 55 11.04 -7.11 -2.33
C GLU A 55 9.76 -6.89 -1.53
N PHE A 56 8.61 -6.71 -2.19
CA PHE A 56 7.33 -6.54 -1.51
C PHE A 56 7.03 -7.72 -0.58
N TRP A 57 7.38 -8.96 -0.92
CA TRP A 57 7.18 -10.09 -0.01
C TRP A 57 8.14 -10.10 1.19
N GLN A 58 9.29 -9.45 1.09
CA GLN A 58 10.34 -9.50 2.11
C GLN A 58 10.52 -8.18 2.89
N ILE A 59 9.90 -7.07 2.44
CA ILE A 59 10.20 -5.71 2.92
C ILE A 59 9.99 -5.51 4.44
N GLU A 60 9.13 -6.31 5.08
CA GLU A 60 8.90 -6.27 6.53
C GLU A 60 10.09 -6.79 7.35
N LYS A 61 10.99 -7.55 6.72
CA LYS A 61 12.26 -7.96 7.34
C LYS A 61 13.25 -6.79 7.40
N THR A 62 13.14 -5.88 6.44
CA THR A 62 14.01 -4.71 6.27
C THR A 62 13.49 -3.51 7.06
N ILE A 63 12.22 -3.16 6.87
CA ILE A 63 11.58 -1.99 7.44
C ILE A 63 10.66 -2.41 8.58
N LYS A 64 11.03 -2.03 9.82
CA LYS A 64 10.38 -2.46 11.07
C LYS A 64 9.65 -1.36 11.82
N GLU A 65 9.66 -0.14 11.29
CA GLU A 65 8.94 0.97 11.88
C GLU A 65 7.42 0.76 11.86
N LYS A 66 6.73 1.51 12.72
CA LYS A 66 5.29 1.42 12.94
C LYS A 66 4.74 2.84 13.14
N PRO A 67 3.56 3.17 12.59
CA PRO A 67 2.78 2.38 11.63
C PRO A 67 3.31 2.50 10.19
N CYS A 68 3.40 1.39 9.44
CA CYS A 68 3.83 1.40 8.03
C CYS A 68 2.85 0.65 7.11
N CYS A 69 2.76 1.13 5.86
CA CYS A 69 1.98 0.57 4.78
C CYS A 69 2.87 0.41 3.54
N PHE A 70 3.11 -0.83 3.13
CA PHE A 70 3.84 -1.16 1.92
C PHE A 70 2.84 -1.33 0.77
N VAL A 71 3.12 -0.68 -0.35
CA VAL A 71 2.30 -0.66 -1.56
C VAL A 71 3.13 -1.23 -2.70
N TYR A 72 2.59 -2.24 -3.38
CA TYR A 72 3.10 -2.69 -4.66
C TYR A 72 2.00 -2.62 -5.72
N ALA A 73 2.36 -2.26 -6.94
CA ALA A 73 1.47 -2.30 -8.08
C ALA A 73 2.13 -3.10 -9.20
N TYR A 74 1.36 -3.98 -9.85
CA TYR A 74 1.85 -4.73 -11.01
C TYR A 74 2.16 -3.84 -12.21
N GLU A 75 1.44 -2.72 -12.29
CA GLU A 75 1.67 -1.66 -13.27
C GLU A 75 2.24 -0.45 -12.54
N ASN A 76 3.15 0.29 -13.19
CA ASN A 76 3.73 1.50 -12.61
C ASN A 76 2.63 2.48 -12.17
N LEU A 77 2.72 2.98 -10.94
CA LEU A 77 1.83 4.02 -10.44
C LEU A 77 2.18 5.35 -11.11
N GLU A 78 1.23 5.92 -11.86
CA GLU A 78 1.43 7.21 -12.51
C GLU A 78 1.07 8.36 -11.56
N LYS A 79 1.35 9.60 -11.97
CA LYS A 79 1.04 10.79 -11.17
C LYS A 79 -0.43 10.86 -10.73
N GLU A 80 -1.36 10.41 -11.57
CA GLU A 80 -2.79 10.32 -11.23
C GLU A 80 -3.09 9.27 -10.16
N ASP A 81 -2.32 8.18 -10.11
CA ASP A 81 -2.50 7.14 -9.11
C ASP A 81 -1.88 7.55 -7.78
N LEU A 82 -0.69 8.16 -7.83
CA LEU A 82 -0.01 8.69 -6.64
C LEU A 82 -0.82 9.80 -5.95
N SER A 83 -1.60 10.59 -6.70
CA SER A 83 -2.46 11.63 -6.10
C SER A 83 -3.63 11.05 -5.29
N LYS A 84 -3.96 9.76 -5.47
CA LYS A 84 -4.98 9.04 -4.69
C LYS A 84 -4.43 8.49 -3.37
N ILE A 85 -3.11 8.57 -3.15
CA ILE A 85 -2.44 8.11 -1.94
C ILE A 85 -2.10 9.33 -1.07
N HIS A 86 -2.68 9.37 0.12
CA HIS A 86 -2.48 10.43 1.10
C HIS A 86 -1.68 9.88 2.28
N ALA A 87 -0.43 10.29 2.37
CA ALA A 87 0.48 9.88 3.44
C ALA A 87 1.07 11.09 4.17
N LEU A 88 1.48 10.91 5.42
CA LEU A 88 2.35 11.89 6.10
C LEU A 88 3.74 11.81 5.46
N ASP A 89 4.25 10.58 5.32
CA ASP A 89 5.52 10.28 4.67
C ASP A 89 5.31 9.26 3.56
N MET A 90 5.82 9.56 2.36
CA MET A 90 5.79 8.67 1.20
C MET A 90 7.21 8.44 0.67
N ILE A 91 7.65 7.20 0.70
CA ILE A 91 9.01 6.79 0.36
C ILE A 91 8.95 5.72 -0.73
N SER A 92 9.74 5.90 -1.80
CA SER A 92 9.94 4.84 -2.80
C SER A 92 11.15 3.99 -2.41
N VAL A 93 10.95 2.67 -2.37
CA VAL A 93 11.96 1.66 -2.05
C VAL A 93 12.07 0.64 -3.17
#